data_AF-A0A7V8QQA6-F1
#
_entry.id   AF-A0A7V8QQA6-F1
#
_cell.length_a   1.000
_cell.length_b   1.000
_cell.length_c   1.000
_cell.angle_alpha   90.00
_cell.angle_beta   90.00
_cell.angle_gamma   90.00
#
_symmetry.space_group_name_H-M   'P 1'
#
loop_
_entity.id
_entity.type
_entity.pdbx_description
1 polymer ?
#
loop_
_entity_poly.entity_id
_entity_poly.type
_entity_poly.pdbx_seq_one_letter_code
_entity_poly.pdbx_strand_id
1 'polypeptide(L)'
;MKNFCFALCNALFYICANPALGSEVGMPQLDPEFWIAQIFWLIIIFASLYLIIWKIFLPKITYSIENRKSKLVNDLDEAQKLKERAEEKLNEYNKIIIDAKKEAQKIIVDSNKKLNQDIENKKKEFTDEVDKELLNVEKEILDLKRNSILNINKVASETSAEIIKQIIDTDVNKSNVLAIVDDIIKKKINIYDD
;
A
#
# COMPACT_ATOMS: atom_id res chain seq x y z
N MET A 1 -37.01 -50.27 -43.64
CA MET A 1 -36.99 -51.40 -42.67
C MET A 1 -38.13 -51.39 -41.62
N LYS A 2 -39.02 -50.40 -41.57
CA LYS A 2 -40.18 -50.41 -40.63
C LYS A 2 -41.39 -51.21 -41.13
N ASN A 3 -41.60 -51.24 -42.46
CA ASN A 3 -42.78 -51.88 -43.06
C ASN A 3 -42.72 -53.42 -43.04
N PHE A 4 -41.51 -54.00 -43.00
CA PHE A 4 -41.32 -55.46 -42.92
C PHE A 4 -41.61 -56.00 -41.51
N CYS A 5 -41.29 -55.21 -40.47
CA CYS A 5 -41.56 -55.56 -39.08
C CYS A 5 -43.07 -55.53 -38.78
N PHE A 6 -43.81 -54.59 -39.39
CA PHE A 6 -45.27 -54.50 -39.24
C PHE A 6 -46.00 -55.65 -39.96
N ALA A 7 -45.49 -56.08 -41.12
CA ALA A 7 -46.03 -57.24 -41.84
C ALA A 7 -45.75 -58.57 -41.11
N LEU A 8 -44.58 -58.70 -40.48
CA LEU A 8 -44.23 -59.89 -39.69
C LEU A 8 -45.10 -59.99 -38.42
N CYS A 9 -45.40 -58.86 -37.77
CA CYS A 9 -46.32 -58.84 -36.62
C CYS A 9 -47.77 -59.17 -36.99
N ASN A 10 -48.26 -58.73 -38.16
CA ASN A 10 -49.62 -59.06 -38.61
C ASN A 10 -49.73 -60.53 -39.06
N ALA A 11 -48.68 -61.08 -39.68
CA ALA A 11 -48.63 -62.50 -40.03
C ALA A 11 -48.58 -63.40 -38.79
N LEU A 12 -47.86 -62.98 -37.74
CA LEU A 12 -47.82 -63.68 -36.46
C LEU A 12 -49.19 -63.66 -35.76
N PHE A 13 -49.95 -62.58 -35.91
CA PHE A 13 -51.31 -62.46 -35.36
C PHE A 13 -52.30 -63.39 -36.07
N TYR A 14 -52.16 -63.62 -37.37
CA TYR A 14 -53.02 -64.52 -38.15
C TYR A 14 -52.76 -66.01 -37.87
N ILE A 15 -51.52 -66.39 -37.52
CA ILE A 15 -51.17 -67.78 -37.19
C ILE A 15 -51.68 -68.19 -35.79
N CYS A 16 -51.94 -67.22 -34.90
CA CYS A 16 -52.49 -67.48 -33.56
C CYS A 16 -54.03 -67.55 -33.51
N ALA A 17 -54.73 -67.29 -34.62
CA ALA A 17 -56.19 -67.40 -34.69
C ALA A 17 -56.64 -68.84 -34.96
N ASN A 18 -56.30 -69.77 -34.04
CA ASN A 18 -57.01 -71.04 -33.96
C ASN A 18 -58.39 -70.80 -33.33
N PRO A 19 -59.47 -71.43 -33.83
CA PRO A 19 -60.77 -71.37 -33.14
C PRO A 19 -60.61 -72.01 -31.76
N ALA A 20 -60.77 -71.21 -30.72
CA ALA A 20 -60.80 -71.67 -29.34
C ALA A 20 -62.05 -72.54 -29.13
N LEU A 21 -61.90 -73.86 -29.26
CA LEU A 21 -62.89 -74.83 -28.81
C LEU A 21 -62.89 -74.82 -27.28
N GLY A 22 -63.95 -74.27 -26.69
CA GLY A 22 -64.18 -74.30 -25.25
C GLY A 22 -64.41 -75.75 -24.79
N SER A 23 -63.53 -76.25 -23.92
CA SER A 23 -63.77 -77.47 -23.15
C SER A 23 -64.52 -77.15 -21.86
N GLU A 24 -65.35 -78.06 -21.39
CA GLU A 24 -66.29 -77.90 -20.25
C GLU A 24 -65.63 -77.80 -18.84
N VAL A 25 -64.38 -77.36 -18.75
CA VAL A 25 -63.66 -77.16 -17.50
C VAL A 25 -63.42 -75.66 -17.33
N GLY A 26 -63.53 -75.13 -16.11
CA GLY A 26 -63.50 -73.70 -15.79
C GLY A 26 -62.31 -72.93 -16.37
N MET A 27 -62.28 -71.60 -16.19
CA MET A 27 -61.22 -70.74 -16.74
C MET A 27 -59.83 -71.40 -16.58
N PRO A 28 -59.16 -71.83 -17.68
CA PRO A 28 -57.96 -72.68 -17.61
C PRO A 28 -56.79 -72.09 -16.80
N GLN A 29 -56.83 -70.80 -16.50
CA GLN A 29 -55.86 -70.08 -15.68
C GLN A 29 -56.03 -70.31 -14.17
N LEU A 30 -57.16 -70.88 -13.73
CA LEU A 30 -57.46 -71.15 -12.32
C LEU A 30 -57.35 -72.62 -11.95
N ASP A 31 -56.87 -73.48 -12.87
CA ASP A 31 -56.64 -74.90 -12.58
C ASP A 31 -55.47 -75.08 -11.60
N PRO A 32 -55.70 -75.62 -10.39
CA PRO A 32 -54.66 -75.77 -9.36
C PRO A 32 -53.52 -76.74 -9.73
N GLU A 33 -53.72 -77.56 -10.77
CA GLU A 33 -52.72 -78.52 -11.24
C GLU A 33 -51.41 -77.84 -11.68
N PHE A 34 -51.48 -76.62 -12.22
CA PHE A 34 -50.29 -75.89 -12.71
C PHE A 34 -49.62 -74.98 -11.66
N TRP A 35 -50.24 -74.80 -10.49
CA TRP A 35 -49.75 -73.86 -9.47
C TRP A 35 -48.36 -74.25 -8.95
N ILE A 36 -48.09 -75.54 -8.76
CA ILE A 36 -46.78 -76.02 -8.26
C ILE A 36 -45.66 -75.64 -9.25
N ALA A 37 -45.88 -75.87 -10.55
CA ALA A 37 -44.91 -75.52 -11.58
C ALA A 37 -44.72 -73.99 -11.69
N GLN A 38 -45.80 -73.22 -11.58
CA GLN A 38 -45.73 -71.75 -11.60
C GLN A 38 -44.97 -71.19 -10.39
N ILE A 39 -45.20 -71.74 -9.19
CA ILE A 39 -44.49 -71.35 -7.96
C ILE A 39 -43.00 -71.72 -8.07
N PHE A 40 -42.66 -72.90 -8.59
CA PHE A 40 -41.27 -73.32 -8.78
C PHE A 40 -40.50 -72.35 -9.69
N TRP A 41 -41.05 -72.01 -10.86
CA TRP A 41 -40.42 -71.05 -11.77
C TRP A 41 -40.38 -69.63 -11.21
N LEU A 42 -41.42 -69.21 -10.49
CA LEU A 42 -41.44 -67.93 -9.79
C LEU A 42 -40.26 -67.83 -8.80
N ILE A 43 -40.04 -68.86 -7.98
CA ILE A 43 -38.94 -68.90 -7.02
C ILE A 43 -37.59 -68.82 -7.74
N ILE A 44 -37.40 -69.55 -8.84
CA ILE A 44 -36.15 -69.53 -9.60
C ILE A 44 -35.87 -68.13 -10.17
N ILE A 45 -36.86 -67.52 -10.83
CA ILE A 45 -36.70 -66.20 -11.45
C ILE A 45 -36.48 -65.15 -10.37
N PHE A 46 -37.25 -65.19 -9.28
CA PHE A 46 -37.14 -64.25 -8.18
C PHE A 46 -35.80 -64.39 -7.44
N ALA A 47 -35.35 -65.61 -7.19
CA ALA A 47 -34.03 -65.86 -6.58
C ALA A 47 -32.90 -65.36 -7.49
N SER A 48 -32.98 -65.62 -8.80
CA SER A 48 -32.02 -65.09 -9.78
C SER A 48 -31.98 -63.56 -9.77
N LEU A 49 -33.14 -62.91 -9.81
CA LEU A 49 -33.26 -61.45 -9.73
C LEU A 49 -32.69 -60.91 -8.40
N TYR A 50 -33.00 -61.54 -7.28
CA TYR A 50 -32.51 -61.15 -5.96
C TYR A 50 -30.97 -61.19 -5.91
N LEU A 51 -30.36 -62.25 -6.43
CA LEU A 51 -28.91 -62.38 -6.50
C LEU A 51 -28.27 -61.29 -7.38
N ILE A 52 -28.91 -60.93 -8.51
CA ILE A 52 -28.45 -59.84 -9.37
C ILE A 52 -28.49 -58.50 -8.64
N ILE A 53 -29.60 -58.18 -7.95
CA ILE A 53 -29.73 -56.94 -7.19
C ILE A 53 -28.70 -56.88 -6.07
N TRP A 54 -28.58 -57.96 -5.30
CA TRP A 54 -27.65 -58.06 -4.18
C TRP A 54 -26.20 -57.89 -4.64
N LYS A 55 -25.81 -58.56 -5.71
CA LYS A 55 -24.40 -58.60 -6.15
C LYS A 55 -24.00 -57.42 -7.06
N ILE A 56 -24.93 -56.80 -7.78
CA ILE A 56 -24.59 -55.77 -8.79
C ILE A 56 -25.14 -54.39 -8.42
N PHE A 57 -26.41 -54.29 -8.06
CA PHE A 57 -27.06 -52.99 -7.89
C PHE A 57 -26.73 -52.34 -6.54
N LEU A 58 -26.80 -53.10 -5.44
CA LEU A 58 -26.45 -52.60 -4.10
C LEU A 58 -25.00 -52.08 -3.98
N PRO A 59 -23.95 -52.79 -4.46
CA PRO A 59 -22.59 -52.28 -4.36
C PRO A 59 -22.38 -51.02 -5.22
N LYS A 60 -23.02 -50.92 -6.40
CA LYS A 60 -22.93 -49.71 -7.24
C LYS A 60 -23.51 -48.47 -6.56
N ILE A 61 -24.67 -48.60 -5.92
CA ILE A 61 -25.31 -47.51 -5.17
C ILE A 61 -24.44 -47.11 -3.98
N THR A 62 -23.96 -48.11 -3.23
CA THR A 62 -23.09 -47.87 -2.06
C THR A 62 -21.81 -47.15 -2.46
N TYR A 63 -21.15 -47.58 -3.54
CA TYR A 63 -19.96 -46.92 -4.06
C TYR A 63 -20.22 -45.46 -4.45
N SER A 64 -21.36 -45.17 -5.09
CA SER A 64 -21.72 -43.79 -5.45
C SER A 64 -21.93 -42.91 -4.22
N ILE A 65 -22.61 -43.42 -3.19
CA ILE A 65 -22.84 -42.70 -1.93
C ILE A 65 -21.50 -42.43 -1.23
N GLU A 66 -20.63 -43.45 -1.12
CA GLU A 66 -19.34 -43.30 -0.47
C GLU A 66 -18.43 -42.33 -1.23
N ASN A 67 -18.41 -42.38 -2.56
CA ASN A 67 -17.64 -41.44 -3.38
C ASN A 67 -18.13 -39.99 -3.18
N ARG A 68 -19.45 -39.78 -3.13
CA ARG A 68 -20.01 -38.44 -2.85
C ARG A 68 -19.66 -37.97 -1.43
N LYS A 69 -19.74 -38.86 -0.44
CA LYS A 69 -19.39 -38.56 0.95
C LYS A 69 -17.90 -38.20 1.06
N SER A 70 -17.03 -39.00 0.47
CA SER A 70 -15.58 -38.75 0.44
C SER A 70 -15.26 -37.41 -0.21
N LYS A 71 -15.88 -37.11 -1.36
CA LYS A 71 -15.72 -35.81 -2.01
C LYS A 71 -16.16 -34.65 -1.12
N LEU A 72 -17.33 -34.74 -0.48
CA LEU A 72 -17.81 -33.70 0.43
C LEU A 72 -16.86 -33.49 1.63
N VAL A 73 -16.34 -34.57 2.21
CA VAL A 73 -15.38 -34.47 3.32
C VAL A 73 -14.09 -33.80 2.86
N ASN A 74 -13.57 -34.15 1.69
CA ASN A 74 -12.37 -33.53 1.13
C ASN A 74 -12.60 -32.05 0.79
N ASP A 75 -13.73 -31.71 0.16
CA ASP A 75 -14.09 -30.34 -0.17
C ASP A 75 -14.24 -29.47 1.11
N LEU A 76 -14.80 -30.04 2.20
CA LEU A 76 -14.91 -29.37 3.50
C LEU A 76 -13.55 -29.17 4.17
N ASP A 77 -12.67 -30.17 4.14
CA ASP A 77 -11.30 -30.06 4.66
C ASP A 77 -10.49 -29.01 3.88
N GLU A 78 -10.62 -29.00 2.55
CA GLU A 78 -9.97 -27.99 1.71
C GLU A 78 -10.51 -26.59 1.99
N ALA A 79 -11.83 -26.44 2.12
CA ALA A 79 -12.45 -25.16 2.49
C ALA A 79 -11.98 -24.67 3.86
N GLN A 80 -11.86 -25.56 4.84
CA GLN A 80 -11.36 -25.22 6.17
C GLN A 80 -9.88 -24.79 6.10
N LYS A 81 -9.03 -25.51 5.37
CA LYS A 81 -7.62 -25.13 5.15
C LYS A 81 -7.47 -23.81 4.41
N LEU A 82 -8.35 -23.53 3.44
CA LEU A 82 -8.37 -22.24 2.74
C LEU A 82 -8.76 -21.10 3.68
N LYS A 83 -9.76 -21.32 4.54
CA LYS A 83 -10.18 -20.37 5.56
C LYS A 83 -9.05 -20.08 6.55
N GLU A 84 -8.41 -21.12 7.09
CA GLU A 84 -7.28 -20.96 8.03
C GLU A 84 -6.11 -20.19 7.40
N ARG A 85 -5.74 -20.52 6.16
CA ARG A 85 -4.72 -19.76 5.42
C ARG A 85 -5.12 -18.31 5.17
N ALA A 86 -6.39 -18.04 4.88
CA ALA A 86 -6.88 -16.68 4.69
C ALA A 86 -6.83 -15.88 6.01
N GLU A 87 -7.22 -16.49 7.12
CA GLU A 87 -7.14 -15.87 8.45
C GLU A 87 -5.69 -15.60 8.87
N GLU A 88 -4.77 -16.54 8.62
CA GLU A 88 -3.34 -16.36 8.85
C GLU A 88 -2.78 -15.19 8.03
N LYS A 89 -3.09 -15.15 6.73
CA LYS A 89 -2.66 -14.06 5.84
C LYS A 89 -3.26 -12.71 6.23
N LEU A 90 -4.50 -12.69 6.69
CA LEU A 90 -5.15 -11.48 7.19
C LEU A 90 -4.46 -10.98 8.46
N ASN A 91 -4.07 -11.87 9.37
CA ASN A 91 -3.33 -11.51 10.57
C ASN A 91 -1.93 -10.98 10.24
N GLU A 92 -1.21 -11.64 9.33
CA GLU A 92 0.10 -11.19 8.83
C GLU A 92 0.00 -9.80 8.19
N TYR A 93 -1.00 -9.58 7.33
CA TYR A 93 -1.26 -8.29 6.70
C TYR A 93 -1.55 -7.19 7.72
N ASN A 94 -2.40 -7.46 8.72
CA ASN A 94 -2.70 -6.51 9.78
C ASN A 94 -1.46 -6.15 10.60
N LYS A 95 -0.60 -7.15 10.89
CA LYS A 95 0.68 -6.92 11.56
C LYS A 95 1.59 -6.01 10.73
N ILE A 96 1.73 -6.28 9.43
CA ILE A 96 2.51 -5.43 8.51
C ILE A 96 2.00 -3.99 8.52
N ILE A 97 0.67 -3.78 8.50
CA ILE A 97 0.09 -2.41 8.57
C ILE A 97 0.46 -1.72 9.89
N ILE A 98 0.34 -2.42 11.02
CA ILE A 98 0.65 -1.85 12.34
C ILE A 98 2.14 -1.49 12.42
N ASP A 99 3.01 -2.40 11.99
CA ASP A 99 4.47 -2.19 11.99
C ASP A 99 4.87 -1.05 11.04
N ALA A 100 4.28 -0.98 9.84
CA ALA A 100 4.51 0.11 8.89
C ALA A 100 4.05 1.47 9.44
N LYS A 101 2.88 1.52 10.11
CA LYS A 101 2.40 2.75 10.77
C LYS A 101 3.35 3.19 11.89
N LYS A 102 3.85 2.25 12.68
CA LYS A 102 4.80 2.52 13.77
C LYS A 102 6.13 3.04 13.22
N GLU A 103 6.66 2.43 12.16
CA GLU A 103 7.90 2.87 11.53
C GLU A 103 7.73 4.25 10.88
N ALA A 104 6.60 4.52 10.21
CA ALA A 104 6.31 5.84 9.67
C ALA A 104 6.26 6.92 10.77
N GLN A 105 5.59 6.64 11.89
CA GLN A 105 5.58 7.55 13.04
C GLN A 105 6.98 7.79 13.59
N LYS A 106 7.79 6.74 13.70
CA LYS A 106 9.18 6.83 14.15
C LYS A 106 10.01 7.70 13.20
N ILE A 107 9.92 7.49 11.89
CA ILE A 107 10.60 8.31 10.88
C ILE A 107 10.20 9.78 11.02
N ILE A 108 8.92 10.09 11.22
CA ILE A 108 8.45 11.47 11.41
C ILE A 108 9.05 12.09 12.67
N VAL A 109 9.05 11.37 13.80
CA VAL A 109 9.62 11.85 15.06
C VAL A 109 11.12 12.08 14.93
N ASP A 110 11.85 11.11 14.38
CA ASP A 110 13.30 11.19 14.20
C ASP A 110 13.69 12.31 13.22
N SER A 111 12.93 12.47 12.13
CA SER A 111 13.14 13.55 11.15
C SER A 111 12.87 14.92 11.75
N ASN A 112 11.80 15.09 12.53
CA ASN A 112 11.52 16.35 13.22
C ASN A 112 12.60 16.67 14.26
N LYS A 113 13.07 15.66 15.01
CA LYS A 113 14.17 15.84 15.96
C LYS A 113 15.45 16.31 15.25
N LYS A 114 15.82 15.64 14.16
CA LYS A 114 16.98 16.02 13.35
C LYS A 114 16.83 17.41 12.75
N LEU A 115 15.66 17.72 12.19
CA LEU A 115 15.35 19.04 11.63
C LEU A 115 15.50 20.15 12.68
N ASN A 116 14.97 19.95 13.89
CA ASN A 116 15.09 20.92 14.96
C ASN A 116 16.55 21.12 15.38
N GLN A 117 17.34 20.05 15.47
CA GLN A 117 18.78 20.15 15.74
C GLN A 117 19.53 20.90 14.63
N ASP A 118 19.22 20.61 13.37
CA ASP A 118 19.83 21.30 12.23
C ASP A 118 19.45 22.79 12.20
N ILE A 119 18.20 23.14 12.55
CA ILE A 119 17.76 24.54 12.70
C ILE A 119 18.51 25.23 13.83
N GLU A 120 18.64 24.61 15.00
CA GLU A 120 19.39 25.17 16.13
C GLU A 120 20.86 25.40 15.79
N ASN A 121 21.50 24.43 15.14
CA ASN A 121 22.89 24.55 14.69
C ASN A 121 23.06 25.69 13.67
N LYS A 122 22.22 25.73 12.62
CA LYS A 122 22.26 26.80 11.63
C LYS A 122 21.98 28.17 12.22
N LYS A 123 21.05 28.25 13.18
CA LYS A 123 20.75 29.50 13.88
C LYS A 123 21.96 29.98 14.67
N LYS A 124 22.65 29.08 15.37
CA LYS A 124 23.87 29.40 16.11
C LYS A 124 24.99 29.86 15.17
N GLU A 125 25.26 29.12 14.09
CA GLU A 125 26.25 29.50 13.08
C GLU A 125 25.96 30.88 12.48
N PHE A 126 24.69 31.15 12.16
CA PHE A 126 24.27 32.44 11.63
C PHE A 126 24.43 33.57 12.66
N THR A 127 24.09 33.34 13.93
CA THR A 127 24.34 34.33 15.00
C THR A 127 25.83 34.61 15.16
N ASP A 128 26.68 33.57 15.16
CA ASP A 128 28.13 33.72 15.25
C ASP A 128 28.71 34.50 14.03
N GLU A 129 28.15 34.30 12.84
CA GLU A 129 28.53 35.05 11.62
C GLU A 129 28.09 36.51 11.68
N VAL A 130 26.85 36.77 12.11
CA VAL A 130 26.32 38.13 12.31
C VAL A 130 27.16 38.89 13.34
N ASP A 131 27.51 38.26 14.46
CA ASP A 131 28.33 38.90 15.51
C ASP A 131 29.73 39.23 14.99
N LYS A 132 30.34 38.37 14.17
CA LYS A 132 31.63 38.66 13.52
C LYS A 132 31.53 39.83 12.55
N GLU A 133 30.48 39.86 11.73
CA GLU A 133 30.28 40.93 10.77
C GLU A 133 30.02 42.26 11.48
N LEU A 134 29.25 42.25 12.57
CA LEU A 134 29.00 43.42 13.39
C LEU A 134 30.31 43.99 13.97
N LEU A 135 31.19 43.13 14.48
CA LEU A 135 32.53 43.54 14.95
C LEU A 135 33.43 44.08 13.82
N ASN A 136 33.32 43.55 12.60
CA ASN A 136 34.07 44.06 11.45
C ASN A 136 33.57 45.45 11.04
N VAL A 137 32.25 45.63 10.95
CA VAL A 137 31.62 46.91 10.64
C VAL A 137 31.93 47.95 11.72
N GLU A 138 31.91 47.59 13.00
CA GLU A 138 32.31 48.49 14.09
C GLU A 138 33.77 48.96 13.93
N LYS A 139 34.69 48.06 13.56
CA LYS A 139 36.09 48.43 13.29
C LYS A 139 36.20 49.34 12.08
N GLU A 140 35.47 49.05 11.01
CA GLU A 140 35.44 49.87 9.80
C GLU A 140 34.89 51.27 10.09
N ILE A 141 33.81 51.38 10.85
CA ILE A 141 33.25 52.67 11.30
C ILE A 141 34.27 53.46 12.11
N LEU A 142 34.99 52.82 13.03
CA LEU A 142 36.04 53.48 13.82
C LEU A 142 37.20 53.97 12.95
N ASP A 143 37.61 53.18 11.96
CA ASP A 143 38.68 53.57 11.04
C ASP A 143 38.24 54.71 10.10
N LEU A 144 37.02 54.61 9.54
CA LEU A 144 36.40 55.69 8.75
C LEU A 144 36.26 56.98 9.57
N LYS A 145 35.89 56.90 10.86
CA LYS A 145 35.83 58.07 11.75
C LYS A 145 37.21 58.71 11.91
N ARG A 146 38.25 57.89 12.15
CA ARG A 146 39.64 58.36 12.30
C ARG A 146 40.16 59.02 11.01
N ASN A 147 39.97 58.37 9.88
CA ASN A 147 40.41 58.86 8.57
C ASN A 147 39.64 60.11 8.14
N SER A 148 38.34 60.17 8.44
CA SER A 148 37.51 61.36 8.18
C SER A 148 38.03 62.60 8.89
N ILE A 149 38.45 62.48 10.16
CA ILE A 149 39.03 63.62 10.90
C ILE A 149 40.30 64.12 10.20
N LEU A 150 41.21 63.23 9.80
CA LEU A 150 42.43 63.60 9.08
C LEU A 150 42.14 64.29 7.74
N ASN A 151 41.16 63.76 6.99
CA ASN A 151 40.74 64.33 5.71
C ASN A 151 40.09 65.71 5.91
N ILE A 152 39.25 65.88 6.93
CA ILE A 152 38.65 67.18 7.28
C ILE A 152 39.74 68.19 7.65
N ASN A 153 40.73 67.82 8.46
CA ASN A 153 41.84 68.72 8.82
C ASN A 153 42.60 69.19 7.58
N LYS A 154 42.91 68.25 6.67
CA LYS A 154 43.60 68.55 5.42
C LYS A 154 42.79 69.52 4.55
N VAL A 155 41.51 69.23 4.31
CA VAL A 155 40.62 70.07 3.50
C VAL A 155 40.43 71.45 4.15
N ALA A 156 40.26 71.52 5.48
CA ALA A 156 40.12 72.77 6.22
C ALA A 156 41.39 73.63 6.15
N SER A 157 42.57 73.02 6.28
CA SER A 157 43.85 73.71 6.16
C SER A 157 44.10 74.21 4.74
N GLU A 158 43.82 73.39 3.71
CA GLU A 158 43.97 73.78 2.31
C GLU A 158 43.01 74.93 1.96
N THR A 159 41.75 74.82 2.38
CA THR A 159 40.74 75.87 2.15
C THR A 159 41.10 77.17 2.88
N SER A 160 41.56 77.08 4.13
CA SER A 160 41.96 78.27 4.90
C SER A 160 43.18 78.96 4.29
N ALA A 161 44.17 78.19 3.83
CA ALA A 161 45.33 78.75 3.13
C ALA A 161 44.95 79.46 1.83
N GLU A 162 44.03 78.87 1.04
CA GLU A 162 43.52 79.48 -0.19
C GLU A 162 42.74 80.78 0.09
N ILE A 163 41.90 80.81 1.13
CA ILE A 163 41.17 82.02 1.55
C ILE A 163 42.16 83.12 1.98
N ILE A 164 43.17 82.80 2.78
CA ILE A 164 44.16 83.79 3.22
C ILE A 164 44.95 84.35 2.03
N LYS A 165 45.32 83.48 1.07
CA LYS A 165 45.97 83.90 -0.17
C LYS A 165 45.11 84.89 -0.96
N GLN A 166 43.80 84.65 -1.07
CA GLN A 166 42.88 85.56 -1.77
C GLN A 166 42.68 86.91 -1.05
N ILE A 167 42.75 86.95 0.28
CA ILE A 167 42.48 88.17 1.07
C ILE A 167 43.73 89.03 1.25
N ILE A 168 44.89 88.41 1.48
CA ILE A 168 46.12 89.09 1.91
C ILE A 168 47.18 89.12 0.78
N ASP A 169 46.94 88.44 -0.35
CA ASP A 169 47.82 88.34 -1.52
C ASP A 169 49.27 87.95 -1.18
N THR A 170 49.44 87.14 -0.12
CA THR A 170 50.72 86.63 0.37
C THR A 170 50.66 85.12 0.54
N ASP A 171 51.74 84.42 0.19
CA ASP A 171 51.83 82.98 0.33
C ASP A 171 52.15 82.62 1.79
N VAL A 172 51.22 81.96 2.46
CA VAL A 172 51.33 81.64 3.88
C VAL A 172 51.99 80.27 4.05
N ASN A 173 52.84 80.13 5.07
CA ASN A 173 53.46 78.85 5.37
C ASN A 173 52.39 77.80 5.73
N LYS A 174 52.20 76.82 4.82
CA LYS A 174 51.22 75.72 4.95
C LYS A 174 51.35 74.94 6.26
N SER A 175 52.56 74.84 6.82
CA SER A 175 52.81 74.16 8.10
C SER A 175 52.24 74.94 9.29
N ASN A 176 52.23 76.28 9.26
CA ASN A 176 51.68 77.09 10.34
C ASN A 176 50.14 77.06 10.33
N VAL A 177 49.53 77.09 9.14
CA VAL A 177 48.07 77.00 8.98
C VAL A 177 47.58 75.62 9.47
N LEU A 178 48.28 74.55 9.09
CA LEU A 178 47.98 73.19 9.56
C LEU A 178 48.04 73.10 11.09
N ALA A 179 49.09 73.64 11.72
CA ALA A 179 49.26 73.60 13.17
C ALA A 179 48.16 74.36 13.93
N ILE A 180 47.71 75.51 13.42
CA ILE A 180 46.62 76.29 14.03
C ILE A 180 45.27 75.58 13.87
N VAL A 181 45.00 75.01 12.70
CA VAL A 181 43.76 74.25 12.45
C VAL A 181 43.71 73.00 13.33
N ASP A 182 44.82 72.28 13.47
CA ASP A 182 44.91 71.10 14.36
C ASP A 182 44.67 71.47 15.84
N ASP A 183 45.17 72.62 16.30
CA ASP A 183 44.95 73.08 17.68
C ASP A 183 43.48 73.44 17.94
N ILE A 184 42.83 74.13 16.99
CA ILE A 184 41.40 74.47 17.07
C ILE A 184 40.55 73.20 17.11
N ILE A 185 40.88 72.20 16.30
CA ILE A 185 40.12 70.94 16.21
C ILE A 185 40.32 70.09 17.47
N LYS A 186 41.55 69.97 17.99
CA LYS A 186 41.80 69.30 19.29
C LYS A 186 41.02 69.94 20.43
N LYS A 187 40.98 71.27 20.48
CA LYS A 187 40.20 72.01 21.47
C LYS A 187 38.69 71.72 21.36
N LYS A 188 38.17 71.52 20.15
CA LYS A 188 36.75 71.25 19.90
C LYS A 188 36.35 69.78 20.13
N ILE A 189 37.24 68.84 19.86
CA ILE A 189 37.02 67.40 20.13
C ILE A 189 36.93 67.15 21.65
N ASN A 190 37.79 67.76 22.46
CA ASN A 190 37.76 67.66 23.93
C ASN A 190 36.47 68.21 24.57
N ILE A 191 35.66 69.00 23.85
CA ILE A 191 34.40 69.58 24.37
C ILE A 191 33.22 68.62 24.15
N TYR A 192 33.37 67.55 23.35
CA TYR A 192 32.31 66.61 22.99
C TYR A 192 32.48 65.20 23.56
N ASP A 193 33.60 64.89 24.22
CA ASP A 193 33.88 63.60 24.86
C ASP A 193 33.67 63.62 26.41
N ASP A 194 33.24 64.77 26.99
CA ASP A 194 32.68 64.93 28.37
C ASP A 194 31.14 65.08 28.30
#